data_AF-X5YEX3-F1
#
_entry.id   AF-X5YEX3-F1
#
_cell.length_a   1.000
_cell.length_b   1.000
_cell.length_c   1.000
_cell.angle_alpha   90.00
_cell.angle_beta   90.00
_cell.angle_gamma   90.00
#
_symmetry.space_group_name_H-M   'P 1'
#
loop_
_entity.id
_entity.type
_entity.pdbx_description
1 polymer ?
#
loop_
_entity_poly.entity_id
_entity_poly.type
_entity_poly.pdbx_seq_one_letter_code
_entity_poly.pdbx_strand_id
1 'polypeptide(L)'
;MGRPKTVLGILRIVHASGDALDTRIRLQKETFLLAALGLEDFDITDFEYHHYGPYSRTVSDALQFAVSFGLLEEYVEYFDDSSNGNSRYSYKLTGDGVEFIQENETSRPFDKADQVHLMNKKHWRCLELAATAKYLELREGFVSADEAFVEAVRLKPATKAYYDEAKALLEKLEHGT
;
A
#
# COMPACT_ATOMS: atom_id res chain seq x y z
N MET A 1 18.12 -8.53 8.11
CA MET A 1 18.01 -7.41 9.09
C MET A 1 16.88 -6.42 8.75
N GLY A 2 15.89 -6.77 7.90
CA GLY A 2 14.88 -5.81 7.39
C GLY A 2 13.47 -5.88 7.99
N ARG A 3 13.14 -6.89 8.82
CA ARG A 3 11.76 -7.06 9.34
C ARG A 3 11.28 -5.91 10.27
N PRO A 4 12.11 -5.36 11.19
CA PRO A 4 11.67 -4.28 12.07
C PRO A 4 11.30 -2.99 11.33
N LYS A 5 12.05 -2.62 10.28
CA LYS A 5 11.76 -1.39 9.50
C LYS A 5 10.45 -1.50 8.73
N THR A 6 10.14 -2.66 8.17
CA THR A 6 8.89 -2.86 7.41
C THR A 6 7.67 -2.87 8.34
N VAL A 7 7.80 -3.46 9.54
CA VAL A 7 6.76 -3.36 10.58
C VAL A 7 6.50 -1.90 10.93
N LEU A 8 7.55 -1.14 11.25
CA LEU A 8 7.43 0.29 11.57
C LEU A 8 6.74 1.08 10.44
N GLY A 9 7.15 0.87 9.19
CA GLY A 9 6.54 1.50 8.03
C GLY A 9 5.05 1.18 7.90
N ILE A 10 4.64 -0.07 8.12
CA ILE A 10 3.22 -0.46 8.11
C ILE A 10 2.45 0.27 9.20
N LEU A 11 2.95 0.28 10.44
CA LEU A 11 2.28 0.96 11.55
C LEU A 11 2.12 2.46 11.28
N ARG A 12 3.13 3.10 10.69
CA ARG A 12 3.08 4.52 10.29
C ARG A 12 2.03 4.79 9.20
N ILE A 13 1.89 3.90 8.22
CA ILE A 13 0.83 4.01 7.20
C ILE A 13 -0.55 3.87 7.84
N VAL A 14 -0.73 2.91 8.75
CA VAL A 14 -2.01 2.71 9.46
C VAL A 14 -2.32 3.93 10.32
N HIS A 15 -1.34 4.45 11.06
CA HIS A 15 -1.48 5.65 11.88
C HIS A 15 -1.89 6.87 11.03
N ALA A 16 -1.16 7.14 9.95
CA ALA A 16 -1.48 8.21 8.99
C ALA A 16 -2.79 7.97 8.22
N SER A 17 -3.37 6.76 8.24
CA SER A 17 -4.70 6.48 7.69
C SER A 17 -5.83 6.75 8.69
N GLY A 18 -5.53 7.28 9.88
CA GLY A 18 -6.48 7.48 10.97
C GLY A 18 -6.62 6.25 11.86
N ASP A 19 -5.48 5.60 12.15
CA ASP A 19 -5.36 4.40 12.99
C ASP A 19 -6.10 3.15 12.48
N ALA A 20 -6.55 3.17 11.23
CA ALA A 20 -7.28 2.07 10.62
C ALA A 20 -6.90 1.87 9.15
N LEU A 21 -6.91 0.61 8.73
CA LEU A 21 -6.69 0.18 7.35
C LEU A 21 -7.78 -0.80 6.96
N ASP A 22 -8.40 -0.57 5.82
CA ASP A 22 -9.64 -1.24 5.42
C ASP A 22 -9.41 -2.55 4.66
N THR A 23 -8.27 -2.71 3.99
CA THR A 23 -7.88 -3.96 3.30
C THR A 23 -6.36 -4.18 3.25
N ARG A 24 -5.93 -5.44 3.34
CA ARG A 24 -4.54 -5.85 3.04
C ARG A 24 -4.10 -5.54 1.60
N ILE A 25 -5.05 -5.55 0.65
CA ILE A 25 -4.76 -5.26 -0.76
C ILE A 25 -4.38 -3.78 -0.91
N ARG A 26 -5.10 -2.88 -0.25
CA ARG A 26 -4.76 -1.45 -0.24
C ARG A 26 -3.35 -1.21 0.30
N LEU A 27 -3.00 -1.84 1.44
CA LEU A 27 -1.66 -1.70 2.02
C LEU A 27 -0.56 -2.09 1.03
N GLN A 28 -0.73 -3.19 0.28
CA GLN A 28 0.24 -3.60 -0.75
C GLN A 28 0.44 -2.54 -1.85
N LYS A 29 -0.62 -1.80 -2.22
CA LYS A 29 -0.52 -0.71 -3.21
C LYS A 29 0.11 0.54 -2.64
N GLU A 30 -0.28 0.93 -1.43
CA GLU A 30 0.28 2.12 -0.78
C GLU A 30 1.75 1.93 -0.45
N THR A 31 2.14 0.78 0.11
CA THR A 31 3.55 0.46 0.38
C THR A 31 4.40 0.48 -0.88
N PHE A 32 3.92 -0.10 -1.98
CA PHE A 32 4.62 -0.04 -3.27
C PHE A 32 4.80 1.39 -3.78
N LEU A 33 3.72 2.19 -3.78
CA LEU A 33 3.78 3.58 -4.23
C LEU A 33 4.71 4.42 -3.36
N LEU A 34 4.70 4.23 -2.04
CA LEU A 34 5.60 4.91 -1.13
C LEU A 34 7.06 4.48 -1.33
N ALA A 35 7.32 3.19 -1.57
CA ALA A 35 8.65 2.70 -1.93
C ALA A 35 9.16 3.35 -3.23
N ALA A 36 8.28 3.48 -4.23
CA ALA A 36 8.59 4.20 -5.48
C ALA A 36 8.89 5.69 -5.28
N LEU A 37 8.39 6.29 -4.19
CA LEU A 37 8.69 7.66 -3.76
C LEU A 37 9.88 7.76 -2.80
N GLY A 38 10.63 6.67 -2.62
CA GLY A 38 11.86 6.63 -1.81
C GLY A 38 11.66 6.37 -0.32
N LEU A 39 10.49 5.91 0.14
CA LEU A 39 10.31 5.53 1.54
C LEU A 39 11.08 4.24 1.86
N GLU A 40 12.22 4.36 2.53
CA GLU A 40 13.18 3.24 2.67
C GLU A 40 12.76 2.16 3.71
N ASP A 41 11.62 2.35 4.40
CA ASP A 41 10.95 1.31 5.20
C ASP A 41 10.61 0.07 4.35
N PHE A 42 10.36 0.31 3.05
CA PHE A 42 10.04 -0.71 2.05
C PHE A 42 11.12 -0.75 0.99
N ASP A 43 11.54 -1.95 0.61
CA ASP A 43 12.43 -2.14 -0.53
C ASP A 43 11.57 -2.29 -1.79
N ILE A 44 11.75 -1.40 -2.77
CA ILE A 44 11.00 -1.48 -4.04
C ILE A 44 11.30 -2.77 -4.80
N THR A 45 12.45 -3.40 -4.55
CA THR A 45 12.84 -4.66 -5.20
C THR A 45 12.11 -5.88 -4.63
N ASP A 46 11.51 -5.77 -3.44
CA ASP A 46 10.71 -6.82 -2.80
C ASP A 46 9.31 -6.99 -3.42
N PHE A 47 8.95 -6.18 -4.42
CA PHE A 47 7.67 -6.25 -5.10
C PHE A 47 7.77 -6.99 -6.44
N GLU A 48 6.85 -7.94 -6.62
CA GLU A 48 6.69 -8.71 -7.84
C GLU A 48 5.30 -8.46 -8.44
N TYR A 49 5.17 -8.64 -9.76
CA TYR A 49 3.88 -8.50 -10.44
C TYR A 49 3.00 -9.74 -10.21
N HIS A 50 1.80 -9.53 -9.66
CA HIS A 50 0.78 -10.55 -9.49
C HIS A 50 -0.55 -10.15 -10.14
N HIS A 51 -1.55 -11.03 -10.08
CA HIS A 51 -2.87 -10.82 -10.68
C HIS A 51 -3.61 -9.55 -10.17
N TYR A 52 -3.17 -8.93 -9.07
CA TYR A 52 -3.75 -7.67 -8.58
C TYR A 52 -2.78 -6.49 -8.67
N GLY A 53 -1.70 -6.60 -9.43
CA GLY A 53 -0.61 -5.60 -9.50
C GLY A 53 0.55 -5.95 -8.55
N PRO A 54 1.39 -4.96 -8.17
CA PRO A 54 2.58 -5.21 -7.35
C PRO A 54 2.22 -5.78 -5.98
N TYR A 55 2.98 -6.78 -5.53
CA TYR A 55 2.79 -7.44 -4.25
C TYR A 55 4.15 -7.78 -3.63
N SER A 56 4.28 -7.59 -2.33
CA SER A 56 5.44 -7.97 -1.55
C SER A 56 5.08 -8.98 -0.47
N ARG A 57 5.74 -10.14 -0.50
CA ARG A 57 5.64 -11.12 0.59
C ARG A 57 6.23 -10.56 1.89
N THR A 58 7.30 -9.78 1.82
CA THR A 58 7.91 -9.11 2.99
C THR A 58 6.88 -8.25 3.72
N VAL A 59 6.07 -7.48 2.98
CA VAL A 59 4.99 -6.64 3.55
C VAL A 59 3.91 -7.50 4.21
N SER A 60 3.48 -8.59 3.55
CA SER A 60 2.48 -9.51 4.13
C SER A 60 2.97 -10.19 5.41
N ASP A 61 4.21 -10.69 5.42
CA ASP A 61 4.81 -11.34 6.58
C ASP A 61 5.01 -10.33 7.73
N ALA A 62 5.36 -9.07 7.42
CA ALA A 62 5.49 -8.01 8.41
C ALA A 62 4.13 -7.57 8.99
N LEU A 63 3.07 -7.52 8.17
CA LEU A 63 1.71 -7.26 8.64
C LEU A 63 1.25 -8.36 9.61
N GLN A 64 1.45 -9.63 9.24
CA GLN A 64 1.12 -10.76 10.11
C GLN A 64 1.93 -10.75 11.40
N PHE A 65 3.20 -10.35 11.34
CA PHE A 65 4.03 -10.15 12.52
C PHE A 65 3.45 -9.07 13.43
N ALA A 66 3.08 -7.90 12.89
CA ALA A 66 2.49 -6.81 13.66
C ALA A 66 1.21 -7.25 14.38
N VAL A 67 0.36 -8.04 13.72
CA VAL A 67 -0.83 -8.64 14.34
C VAL A 67 -0.46 -9.63 15.45
N SER A 68 0.48 -10.54 15.17
CA SER A 68 0.89 -11.59 16.12
C SER A 68 1.54 -11.04 17.40
N PHE A 69 2.13 -9.85 17.32
CA PHE A 69 2.76 -9.16 18.44
C PHE A 69 1.85 -8.13 19.11
N GLY A 70 0.58 -8.04 18.70
CA GLY A 70 -0.40 -7.13 19.33
C GLY A 70 -0.22 -5.66 18.97
N LEU A 71 0.56 -5.33 17.92
CA LEU A 71 0.75 -3.96 17.42
C LEU A 71 -0.42 -3.52 16.52
N LEU A 72 -1.09 -4.50 15.91
CA LEU A 72 -2.32 -4.33 15.13
C LEU A 72 -3.37 -5.34 15.59
N GLU A 73 -4.62 -4.95 15.59
CA GLU A 73 -5.76 -5.86 15.69
C GLU A 73 -6.32 -6.13 14.29
N GLU A 74 -6.50 -7.40 13.93
CA GLU A 74 -7.09 -7.82 12.64
C GLU A 74 -8.56 -8.18 12.82
N TYR A 75 -9.42 -7.65 11.95
CA TYR A 75 -10.83 -8.00 11.88
C TYR A 75 -11.13 -8.68 10.55
N VAL A 76 -11.96 -9.73 10.60
CA VAL A 76 -12.34 -10.51 9.42
C VAL A 76 -13.85 -10.41 9.20
N GLU A 77 -14.23 -9.85 8.06
CA GLU A 77 -15.61 -9.81 7.57
C GLU A 77 -15.79 -10.90 6.52
N TYR A 78 -16.72 -11.83 6.74
CA TYR A 78 -17.06 -12.90 5.80
C TYR A 78 -18.32 -12.50 5.02
N PHE A 79 -18.24 -12.44 3.69
CA PHE A 79 -19.38 -12.02 2.85
C PHE A 79 -20.32 -13.17 2.45
N ASP A 80 -19.97 -14.41 2.80
CA ASP A 80 -20.81 -15.60 2.58
C ASP A 80 -20.56 -16.66 3.67
N ASP A 81 -21.58 -17.49 3.98
CA ASP A 81 -21.50 -18.61 4.94
C ASP A 81 -20.68 -19.80 4.40
N SER A 82 -20.24 -19.72 3.13
CA SER A 82 -19.38 -20.71 2.52
C SER A 82 -17.91 -20.39 2.82
N SER A 83 -17.20 -21.39 3.37
CA SER A 83 -15.78 -21.36 3.77
C SER A 83 -14.78 -21.12 2.62
N ASN A 84 -15.23 -20.66 1.45
CA ASN A 84 -14.44 -20.41 0.26
C ASN A 84 -14.46 -18.92 -0.16
N GLY A 85 -13.65 -18.12 0.54
CA GLY A 85 -12.76 -17.18 -0.15
C GLY A 85 -13.14 -15.70 -0.23
N ASN A 86 -14.34 -15.29 0.19
CA ASN A 86 -14.72 -13.88 0.23
C ASN A 86 -14.65 -13.32 1.65
N SER A 87 -13.44 -13.20 2.17
CA SER A 87 -13.16 -12.53 3.45
C SER A 87 -12.44 -11.20 3.21
N ARG A 88 -12.91 -10.13 3.86
CA ARG A 88 -12.19 -8.86 3.97
C ARG A 88 -11.48 -8.80 5.30
N TYR A 89 -10.19 -8.46 5.24
CA TYR A 89 -9.35 -8.26 6.41
C TYR A 89 -9.08 -6.77 6.57
N SER A 90 -9.48 -6.21 7.72
CA SER A 90 -9.17 -4.84 8.13
C SER A 90 -8.31 -4.85 9.39
N TYR A 91 -7.65 -3.73 9.65
CA TYR A 91 -6.65 -3.62 10.71
C TYR A 91 -6.84 -2.32 11.47
N LYS A 92 -6.62 -2.36 12.78
CA LYS A 92 -6.62 -1.20 13.66
C LYS A 92 -5.34 -1.13 14.48
N LEU A 93 -4.80 0.07 14.63
CA LEU A 93 -3.64 0.33 15.47
C LEU A 93 -4.00 0.16 16.96
N THR A 94 -3.15 -0.56 17.69
CA THR A 94 -3.30 -0.74 19.14
C THR A 94 -2.49 0.30 19.91
N GLY A 95 -2.66 0.36 21.24
CA GLY A 95 -1.82 1.21 22.11
C GLY A 95 -0.33 0.85 21.99
N ASP A 96 0.00 -0.43 22.06
CA ASP A 96 1.37 -0.94 21.88
C ASP A 96 1.94 -0.58 20.51
N GLY A 97 1.10 -0.57 19.46
CA GLY A 97 1.49 -0.11 18.12
C GLY A 97 1.85 1.38 18.08
N VAL A 98 1.09 2.23 18.80
CA VAL A 98 1.39 3.67 18.93
C VAL A 98 2.69 3.88 19.71
N GLU A 99 2.87 3.20 20.84
CA GLU A 99 4.11 3.26 21.64
C GLU A 99 5.32 2.84 20.80
N PHE A 100 5.20 1.74 20.03
CA PHE A 100 6.24 1.28 19.12
C PHE A 100 6.62 2.33 18.07
N ILE A 101 5.65 3.05 17.50
CA ILE A 101 5.93 4.16 16.56
C ILE A 101 6.73 5.25 17.29
N GLN A 102 6.27 5.71 18.45
CA GLN A 102 6.86 6.83 19.19
C GLN A 102 8.31 6.54 19.63
N GLU A 103 8.58 5.32 20.11
CA GLU A 103 9.92 4.88 20.49
C GLU A 103 10.91 4.93 19.32
N ASN A 104 10.42 4.78 18.09
CA ASN A 104 11.25 4.75 16.88
C ASN A 104 11.17 6.05 16.05
N GLU A 105 10.29 7.00 16.39
CA GLU A 105 10.00 8.20 15.60
C GLU A 105 11.17 9.19 15.57
N THR A 106 11.82 9.40 16.71
CA THR A 106 12.93 10.36 16.86
C THR A 106 14.14 10.03 15.98
N SER A 107 14.38 8.75 15.70
CA SER A 107 15.49 8.30 14.86
C SER A 107 15.22 8.45 13.36
N ARG A 108 13.94 8.50 12.95
CA ARG A 108 13.54 8.45 11.54
C ARG A 108 12.13 9.02 11.36
N PRO A 109 11.96 10.33 11.19
CA PRO A 109 10.64 10.95 10.99
C PRO A 109 9.88 10.33 9.82
N PHE A 110 8.55 10.26 9.91
CA PHE A 110 7.71 9.79 8.80
C PHE A 110 7.29 10.96 7.92
N ASP A 111 8.00 11.15 6.81
CA ASP A 111 7.82 12.29 5.89
C ASP A 111 6.80 12.05 4.77
N LYS A 112 6.07 10.93 4.80
CA LYS A 112 5.09 10.54 3.78
C LYS A 112 3.62 10.57 4.25
N ALA A 113 3.34 11.24 5.37
CA ALA A 113 1.99 11.31 5.92
C ALA A 113 0.98 11.93 4.93
N ASP A 114 1.37 12.98 4.21
CA ASP A 114 0.49 13.64 3.24
C ASP A 114 0.16 12.76 2.03
N GLN A 115 1.12 11.95 1.57
CA GLN A 115 0.91 10.97 0.51
C GLN A 115 -0.05 9.87 0.96
N VAL A 116 0.08 9.39 2.21
CA VAL A 116 -0.90 8.45 2.80
C VAL A 116 -2.29 9.08 2.88
N HIS A 117 -2.40 10.32 3.37
CA HIS A 117 -3.68 11.04 3.42
C HIS A 117 -4.30 11.23 2.03
N LEU A 118 -3.49 11.49 1.00
CA LEU A 118 -3.94 11.62 -0.37
C LEU A 118 -4.48 10.29 -0.90
N MET A 119 -3.76 9.19 -0.70
CA MET A 119 -4.18 7.85 -1.13
C MET A 119 -5.42 7.35 -0.38
N ASN A 120 -5.56 7.65 0.92
CA ASN A 120 -6.71 7.24 1.74
C ASN A 120 -8.04 7.82 1.25
N LYS A 121 -8.01 8.93 0.49
CA LYS A 121 -9.20 9.54 -0.11
C LYS A 121 -9.61 8.88 -1.44
N LYS A 122 -8.85 7.90 -1.92
CA LYS A 122 -9.02 7.30 -3.25
C LYS A 122 -9.74 5.98 -3.18
N HIS A 123 -10.52 5.71 -4.22
CA HIS A 123 -11.14 4.40 -4.40
C HIS A 123 -10.05 3.33 -4.65
N TRP A 124 -10.24 2.12 -4.12
CA TRP A 124 -9.23 1.05 -4.20
C TRP A 124 -8.81 0.71 -5.65
N ARG A 125 -9.73 0.78 -6.62
CA ARG A 125 -9.42 0.58 -8.06
C ARG A 125 -8.53 1.68 -8.65
N CYS A 126 -8.61 2.90 -8.12
CA CYS A 126 -7.70 3.99 -8.49
C CYS A 126 -6.28 3.65 -8.02
N LEU A 127 -6.13 3.20 -6.76
CA LEU A 127 -4.84 2.74 -6.22
C LEU A 127 -4.29 1.52 -6.96
N GLU A 128 -5.16 0.56 -7.31
CA GLU A 128 -4.77 -0.62 -8.10
C GLU A 128 -4.19 -0.22 -9.46
N LEU A 129 -4.86 0.68 -10.18
CA LEU A 129 -4.42 1.14 -11.49
C LEU A 129 -3.11 1.95 -11.39
N ALA A 130 -3.04 2.90 -10.45
CA ALA A 130 -1.85 3.72 -10.23
C ALA A 130 -0.61 2.86 -9.90
N ALA A 131 -0.73 1.93 -8.96
CA ALA A 131 0.37 1.04 -8.60
C ALA A 131 0.76 0.09 -9.75
N THR A 132 -0.21 -0.40 -10.52
CA THR A 132 0.05 -1.23 -11.69
C THR A 132 0.82 -0.47 -12.76
N ALA A 133 0.36 0.73 -13.14
CA ALA A 133 1.02 1.57 -14.13
C ALA A 133 2.45 1.93 -13.67
N LYS A 134 2.62 2.34 -12.41
CA LYS A 134 3.94 2.70 -11.87
C LYS A 134 4.90 1.51 -11.83
N TYR A 135 4.41 0.31 -11.53
CA TYR A 135 5.23 -0.90 -11.61
C TYR A 135 5.71 -1.18 -13.03
N LEU A 136 4.80 -1.12 -14.01
CA LEU A 136 5.13 -1.35 -15.42
C LEU A 136 6.17 -0.32 -15.91
N GLU A 137 5.96 0.97 -15.59
CA GLU A 137 6.90 2.05 -15.92
C GLU A 137 8.31 1.75 -15.38
N LEU A 138 8.43 1.35 -14.11
CA LEU A 138 9.72 1.16 -13.46
C LEU A 138 10.44 -0.13 -13.86
N ARG A 139 9.72 -1.21 -14.19
CA ARG A 139 10.30 -2.56 -14.30
C ARG A 139 10.27 -3.15 -15.70
N GLU A 140 9.28 -2.79 -16.50
CA GLU A 140 9.09 -3.32 -17.86
C GLU A 140 9.59 -2.34 -18.93
N GLY A 141 10.16 -1.20 -18.51
CA GLY A 141 10.87 -0.29 -19.41
C GLY A 141 9.97 0.44 -20.40
N PHE A 142 8.71 0.69 -20.05
CA PHE A 142 7.82 1.51 -20.87
C PHE A 142 8.41 2.92 -21.05
N VAL A 143 8.32 3.44 -22.28
CA VAL A 143 9.03 4.66 -22.69
C VAL A 143 8.38 5.92 -22.09
N SER A 144 7.11 5.82 -21.69
CA SER A 144 6.40 6.89 -20.99
C SER A 144 5.38 6.34 -19.99
N ALA A 145 5.04 7.16 -18.99
CA ALA A 145 3.95 6.88 -18.06
C ALA A 145 2.63 6.59 -18.80
N ASP A 146 2.34 7.27 -19.90
CA ASP A 146 1.12 7.07 -20.69
C ASP A 146 1.03 5.67 -21.29
N GLU A 147 2.13 5.14 -21.83
CA GLU A 147 2.16 3.76 -22.35
C GLU A 147 1.94 2.75 -21.23
N ALA A 148 2.56 2.96 -20.07
CA ALA A 148 2.38 2.10 -18.90
C ALA A 148 0.92 2.11 -18.41
N PHE A 149 0.23 3.24 -18.45
CA PHE A 149 -1.19 3.35 -18.11
C PHE A 149 -2.10 2.64 -19.11
N VAL A 150 -1.84 2.77 -20.41
CA VAL A 150 -2.60 2.05 -21.45
C VAL A 150 -2.49 0.54 -21.23
N GLU A 151 -1.28 0.04 -20.97
CA GLU A 151 -1.07 -1.37 -20.68
C GLU A 151 -1.72 -1.80 -19.36
N ALA A 152 -1.62 -0.98 -18.31
CA ALA A 152 -2.25 -1.26 -17.03
C ALA A 152 -3.77 -1.41 -17.16
N VAL A 153 -4.44 -0.56 -17.96
CA VAL A 153 -5.88 -0.72 -18.26
C VAL A 153 -6.17 -1.98 -19.07
N ARG A 154 -5.31 -2.33 -20.03
CA ARG A 154 -5.46 -3.57 -20.81
C ARG A 154 -5.40 -4.80 -19.89
N LEU A 155 -4.51 -4.81 -18.92
CA LEU A 155 -4.37 -5.87 -17.91
C LEU A 155 -5.47 -5.82 -16.84
N LYS A 156 -6.06 -4.63 -16.60
CA LYS A 156 -7.10 -4.38 -15.59
C LYS A 156 -8.31 -3.63 -16.17
N PRO A 157 -9.11 -4.24 -17.07
CA PRO A 157 -10.22 -3.52 -17.71
C PRO A 157 -11.25 -2.93 -16.72
N ALA A 158 -11.42 -3.56 -15.55
CA ALA A 158 -12.32 -3.10 -14.49
C ALA A 158 -11.89 -1.77 -13.83
N THR A 159 -10.64 -1.35 -13.97
CA THR A 159 -10.14 -0.07 -13.43
C THR A 159 -10.25 1.08 -14.43
N LYS A 160 -10.69 0.83 -15.67
CA LYS A 160 -10.77 1.85 -16.75
C LYS A 160 -11.50 3.14 -16.33
N ALA A 161 -12.55 3.04 -15.53
CA ALA A 161 -13.31 4.20 -15.06
C ALA A 161 -12.51 5.14 -14.12
N TYR A 162 -11.36 4.68 -13.62
CA TYR A 162 -10.49 5.41 -12.70
C TYR A 162 -9.21 5.91 -13.37
N TYR A 163 -9.13 5.87 -14.71
CA TYR A 163 -7.92 6.24 -15.46
C TYR A 163 -7.42 7.65 -15.11
N ASP A 164 -8.27 8.66 -15.32
CA ASP A 164 -7.89 10.06 -15.08
C ASP A 164 -7.57 10.31 -13.61
N GLU A 165 -8.31 9.66 -12.69
CA GLU A 165 -8.08 9.78 -11.26
C GLU A 165 -6.73 9.17 -10.84
N ALA A 166 -6.38 8.00 -11.39
CA ALA A 166 -5.14 7.30 -11.09
C ALA A 166 -3.92 8.04 -11.66
N LYS A 167 -4.05 8.60 -12.87
CA LYS A 167 -3.00 9.44 -13.47
C LYS A 167 -2.76 10.70 -12.63
N ALA A 168 -3.83 11.42 -12.30
CA ALA A 168 -3.75 12.62 -11.46
C ALA A 168 -3.23 12.31 -10.04
N LEU A 169 -3.48 11.10 -9.52
CA LEU A 169 -2.92 10.66 -8.24
C LEU A 169 -1.39 10.53 -8.33
N LEU A 170 -0.85 9.80 -9.32
CA LEU A 170 0.59 9.63 -9.47
C LEU A 170 1.31 10.96 -9.68
N GLU A 171 0.77 11.84 -10.52
CA GLU A 171 1.34 13.18 -10.75
C GLU A 171 1.48 13.97 -9.44
N LYS A 172 0.44 13.96 -8.59
CA LYS A 172 0.45 14.62 -7.26
C LYS A 172 1.41 13.97 -6.28
N LEU A 173 1.54 12.65 -6.32
CA LEU A 173 2.47 11.93 -5.45
C LEU A 173 3.93 12.29 -5.76
N GLU A 174 4.26 12.51 -7.04
CA GLU A 174 5.63 12.79 -7.50
C GLU A 174 6.02 14.26 -7.37
N HIS A 175 5.09 15.19 -7.60
CA HIS A 175 5.39 16.63 -7.67
C HIS A 175 5.01 17.42 -6.41
N GLY A 176 4.41 16.74 -5.42
CA GLY A 176 3.85 17.39 -4.22
C GLY A 176 2.54 18.12 -4.53
N THR A 177 1.76 18.39 -3.47
CA THR A 177 0.55 19.24 -3.53
C THR A 177 0.87 20.72 -3.60
#